data_AF-A0A239E387-F1
#
_entry.id   AF-A0A239E387-F1
#
_cell.length_a   1.000
_cell.length_b   1.000
_cell.length_c   1.000
_cell.angle_alpha   90.00
_cell.angle_beta   90.00
_cell.angle_gamma   90.00
#
_symmetry.space_group_name_H-M   'P 1'
#
loop_
_entity.id
_entity.type
_entity.pdbx_description
1 polymer ?
#
loop_
_entity_poly.entity_id
_entity_poly.type
_entity_poly.pdbx_seq_one_letter_code
_entity_poly.pdbx_strand_id
1 'polypeptide(L)'
;MSDLNNIDFENMTAADFETVLPDLFASGDGRVSEDPRLQKFLAANPDAAALVRDLETIATHARSLFDEQPEVEPSDDVWLNIQKKLNSEDEGGPVAANA
;
A
#
# COMPACT_ATOMS: atom_id res chain seq x y z
N MET A 1 4.22 5.62 -12.88
CA MET A 1 4.01 4.23 -13.32
C MET A 1 5.01 3.94 -14.41
N SER A 2 5.96 3.08 -14.11
CA SER A 2 6.91 2.55 -15.08
C SER A 2 6.19 1.59 -16.03
N ASP A 3 6.54 1.60 -17.32
CA ASP A 3 5.99 0.65 -18.29
C ASP A 3 6.71 -0.69 -18.15
N LEU A 4 6.20 -1.53 -17.24
CA LEU A 4 6.76 -2.85 -16.89
C LEU A 4 6.80 -3.83 -18.08
N ASN A 5 6.12 -3.53 -19.19
CA ASN A 5 6.12 -4.38 -20.38
C ASN A 5 7.33 -4.15 -21.29
N ASN A 6 8.05 -3.04 -21.12
CA ASN A 6 9.19 -2.65 -21.96
C ASN A 6 10.52 -2.68 -21.20
N ILE A 7 10.56 -3.35 -20.05
CA ILE A 7 11.78 -3.49 -19.23
C ILE A 7 12.52 -4.76 -19.65
N ASP A 8 13.82 -4.60 -19.90
CA ASP A 8 14.72 -5.74 -20.08
C ASP A 8 15.14 -6.29 -18.71
N PHE A 9 14.37 -7.26 -18.23
CA PHE A 9 14.63 -7.91 -16.95
C PHE A 9 15.91 -8.76 -16.92
N GLU A 10 16.47 -9.12 -18.07
CA GLU A 10 17.67 -9.95 -18.10
C GLU A 10 18.96 -9.15 -17.97
N ASN A 11 18.99 -7.92 -18.48
CA ASN A 11 20.21 -7.11 -18.55
C ASN A 11 20.15 -5.81 -17.73
N MET A 12 19.08 -5.58 -16.95
CA MET A 12 19.02 -4.40 -16.10
C MET A 12 20.06 -4.42 -14.97
N THR A 13 20.41 -3.24 -14.46
CA THR A 13 21.27 -3.13 -13.27
C THR A 13 20.44 -3.25 -11.99
N ALA A 14 21.12 -3.48 -10.86
CA ALA A 14 20.47 -3.44 -9.54
C ALA A 14 19.80 -2.09 -9.24
N ALA A 15 20.41 -0.98 -9.66
CA ALA A 15 19.82 0.35 -9.47
C ALA A 15 18.56 0.56 -10.32
N ASP A 16 18.55 0.04 -11.56
CA ASP A 16 17.36 0.09 -12.42
C ASP A 16 16.23 -0.78 -11.83
N PHE A 17 16.58 -1.96 -11.30
CA PHE A 17 15.65 -2.84 -10.60
C PHE A 17 14.99 -2.15 -9.41
N GLU A 18 15.77 -1.53 -8.52
CA GLU A 18 15.26 -0.82 -7.35
C GLU A 18 14.31 0.33 -7.73
N THR A 19 14.56 0.99 -8.86
CA THR A 19 13.72 2.07 -9.36
C THR A 19 12.31 1.58 -9.75
N VAL A 20 12.22 0.37 -10.32
CA VAL A 20 10.94 -0.20 -10.79
C VAL A 20 10.32 -1.16 -9.77
N LEU A 21 11.03 -1.49 -8.70
CA LEU A 21 10.58 -2.40 -7.64
C LEU A 21 9.25 -2.01 -7.01
N PRO A 22 8.96 -0.72 -6.69
CA PRO A 22 7.66 -0.34 -6.15
C PRO A 22 6.51 -0.65 -7.11
N ASP A 23 6.70 -0.39 -8.41
CA ASP A 23 5.70 -0.69 -9.44
C ASP A 23 5.50 -2.21 -9.60
N LEU A 24 6.57 -3.00 -9.49
CA LEU A 24 6.49 -4.46 -9.50
C LEU A 24 5.63 -4.99 -8.35
N PHE A 25 5.86 -4.51 -7.12
CA PHE A 25 5.05 -4.87 -5.95
C PHE A 25 3.59 -4.42 -6.10
N ALA A 26 3.33 -3.25 -6.67
CA ALA A 26 1.98 -2.72 -6.88
C ALA A 26 1.19 -3.44 -7.99
N SER A 27 1.88 -3.99 -9.00
CA SER A 27 1.27 -4.65 -10.15
C SER A 27 0.81 -6.09 -9.90
N GLY A 28 1.28 -6.72 -8.83
CA GLY A 28 1.03 -8.12 -8.50
C GLY A 28 0.34 -8.34 -7.15
N ASP A 29 0.43 -9.56 -6.63
CA ASP A 29 -0.02 -9.96 -5.29
C ASP A 29 1.03 -9.65 -4.18
N GLY A 30 2.07 -8.93 -4.57
CA GLY A 30 3.23 -8.63 -3.75
C GLY A 30 4.26 -9.76 -3.66
N ARG A 31 4.21 -10.78 -4.54
CA ARG A 31 5.24 -11.83 -4.63
C ARG A 31 6.16 -11.63 -5.84
N VAL A 32 7.06 -10.66 -5.72
CA VAL A 32 8.03 -10.32 -6.76
C VAL A 32 9.08 -11.43 -6.95
N SER A 33 9.41 -12.18 -5.89
CA SER A 33 10.35 -13.30 -5.92
C SER A 33 9.86 -14.50 -6.71
N GLU A 34 8.56 -14.59 -6.99
CA GLU A 34 7.94 -15.67 -7.76
C GLU A 34 7.78 -15.31 -9.26
N ASP A 35 8.06 -14.07 -9.65
CA ASP A 35 7.94 -13.64 -11.05
C ASP A 35 8.95 -14.39 -11.93
N PRO A 36 8.49 -15.15 -12.95
CA PRO A 36 9.38 -15.87 -13.86
C PRO A 36 10.37 -14.96 -14.60
N ARG A 37 9.99 -13.70 -14.87
CA ARG A 37 10.83 -12.72 -15.58
C ARG A 37 12.04 -12.30 -14.75
N LEU A 38 11.95 -12.39 -13.43
CA LEU A 38 12.97 -11.94 -12.49
C LEU A 38 13.90 -13.05 -11.98
N GLN A 39 13.56 -14.33 -12.18
CA GLN A 39 14.32 -15.46 -11.63
C GLN A 39 15.81 -15.42 -11.99
N LYS A 40 16.11 -15.15 -13.27
CA LYS A 40 17.50 -15.07 -13.76
C LYS A 40 18.25 -13.90 -13.12
N PHE A 41 17.60 -12.74 -13.03
CA PHE A 41 18.18 -11.54 -12.44
C PHE A 41 18.44 -11.72 -10.94
N LEU A 42 17.46 -12.25 -10.19
CA LEU A 42 17.57 -12.46 -8.74
C LEU A 42 18.61 -13.54 -8.40
N ALA A 43 18.73 -14.58 -9.22
CA ALA A 43 19.79 -15.57 -9.06
C ALA A 43 21.20 -14.99 -9.29
N ALA A 44 21.32 -14.00 -10.18
CA ALA A 44 22.59 -13.31 -10.45
C ALA A 44 22.90 -12.20 -9.43
N ASN A 45 21.88 -11.66 -8.75
CA ASN A 45 21.99 -10.52 -7.83
C ASN A 45 21.42 -10.88 -6.44
N PRO A 46 22.22 -11.54 -5.57
CA PRO A 46 21.74 -12.04 -4.28
C PRO A 46 21.27 -10.94 -3.33
N ASP A 47 21.86 -9.75 -3.39
CA ASP A 47 21.44 -8.60 -2.56
C ASP A 47 20.05 -8.10 -2.95
N ALA A 48 19.76 -8.03 -4.25
CA ALA A 48 18.43 -7.70 -4.75
C ALA A 48 17.39 -8.77 -4.35
N ALA A 49 17.78 -10.05 -4.38
CA ALA A 49 16.93 -11.13 -3.91
C ALA A 49 16.65 -11.06 -2.40
N ALA A 50 17.64 -10.69 -1.59
CA ALA A 50 17.47 -10.47 -0.15
C ALA A 50 16.51 -9.30 0.11
N LEU A 51 16.68 -8.17 -0.59
CA LEU A 51 15.79 -7.03 -0.50
C LEU A 51 14.34 -7.39 -0.84
N VAL A 52 14.10 -8.10 -1.94
CA VAL A 52 12.76 -8.56 -2.32
C VAL A 52 12.14 -9.41 -1.21
N ARG A 53 12.89 -10.39 -0.68
CA ARG A 53 12.41 -11.26 0.39
C ARG A 53 12.05 -10.49 1.67
N ASP A 54 12.85 -9.50 2.04
CA ASP A 54 12.59 -8.66 3.21
C ASP A 54 11.30 -7.84 3.00
N LEU A 55 11.13 -7.25 1.81
CA LEU A 55 9.92 -6.51 1.46
C LEU A 55 8.66 -7.39 1.44
N GLU A 56 8.75 -8.63 0.93
CA GLU A 56 7.66 -9.61 0.97
C GLU A 56 7.30 -10.04 2.39
N THR A 57 8.31 -10.16 3.25
CA THR A 57 8.13 -10.46 4.68
C THR A 57 7.42 -9.30 5.36
N ILE A 58 7.85 -8.07 5.12
CA ILE A 58 7.20 -6.85 5.61
C ILE A 58 5.75 -6.78 5.12
N ALA A 59 5.50 -7.00 3.82
CA ALA A 59 4.15 -6.97 3.26
C ALA A 59 3.23 -8.03 3.90
N THR A 60 3.77 -9.22 4.19
CA THR A 60 3.03 -10.28 4.87
C THR A 60 2.67 -9.88 6.29
N HIS A 61 3.62 -9.35 7.07
CA HIS A 61 3.33 -8.85 8.41
C HIS A 61 2.38 -7.64 8.42
N ALA A 62 2.52 -6.73 7.46
CA ALA A 62 1.65 -5.58 7.32
C ALA A 62 0.20 -6.01 7.08
N ARG A 63 -0.04 -7.02 6.23
CA ARG A 63 -1.37 -7.62 6.03
C ARG A 63 -1.95 -8.17 7.34
N SER A 64 -1.16 -8.90 8.12
CA SER A 64 -1.59 -9.38 9.43
C SER A 64 -2.04 -8.25 10.36
N LEU A 65 -1.41 -7.07 10.33
CA LEU A 65 -1.87 -5.93 11.15
C LEU A 65 -3.26 -5.43 10.76
N PHE A 66 -3.67 -5.56 9.49
CA PHE A 66 -5.01 -5.19 9.03
C PHE A 66 -6.02 -6.32 9.23
N ASP A 67 -5.59 -7.58 9.10
CA ASP A 67 -6.46 -8.75 9.24
C ASP A 67 -6.73 -9.14 10.71
N GLU A 68 -5.80 -8.84 11.62
CA GLU A 68 -5.89 -9.17 13.06
C GLU A 68 -6.70 -8.15 13.87
N GLN A 69 -6.94 -6.95 13.32
CA GLN A 69 -7.97 -6.10 13.87
C GLN A 69 -9.28 -6.58 13.25
N PRO A 70 -10.22 -7.16 14.01
CA PRO A 70 -11.60 -7.11 13.53
C PRO A 70 -11.84 -5.64 13.19
N GLU A 71 -12.48 -5.36 12.06
CA GLU A 71 -13.13 -4.06 11.91
C GLU A 71 -14.11 -4.00 13.09
N VAL A 72 -13.64 -3.46 14.23
CA VAL A 72 -14.47 -3.17 15.37
C VAL A 72 -15.20 -1.95 14.89
N GLU A 73 -16.26 -2.21 14.14
CA GLU A 73 -17.23 -1.21 13.79
C GLU A 73 -17.54 -0.47 15.10
N PRO A 74 -17.37 0.86 15.13
CA PRO A 74 -17.73 1.63 16.30
C PRO A 74 -19.13 1.21 16.75
N SER A 75 -19.38 1.16 18.05
CA SER A 75 -20.71 0.78 18.52
C SER A 75 -21.77 1.71 17.90
N ASP A 76 -22.99 1.21 17.74
CA ASP A 76 -24.13 2.01 17.23
C ASP A 76 -24.23 3.36 17.94
N ASP A 77 -23.97 3.40 19.25
CA ASP A 77 -23.94 4.63 20.04
C ASP A 77 -22.89 5.64 19.57
N VAL A 78 -21.70 5.19 19.18
CA VAL A 78 -20.64 6.05 18.63
C VAL A 78 -21.09 6.64 17.30
N TRP A 79 -21.65 5.81 16.41
CA TRP A 79 -22.18 6.28 15.12
C TRP A 79 -23.32 7.29 15.28
N LEU A 80 -24.25 7.00 16.20
CA LEU A 80 -25.38 7.85 16.48
C LEU A 80 -24.94 9.20 17.07
N ASN A 81 -23.86 9.23 17.84
CA ASN A 81 -23.25 10.46 18.33
C ASN A 81 -22.51 11.25 17.24
N ILE A 82 -21.82 10.58 16.31
CA ILE A 82 -21.19 11.22 15.15
C ILE A 82 -22.27 11.88 14.27
N GLN A 83 -23.35 11.16 13.96
CA GLN A 83 -24.45 11.67 13.15
C GLN A 83 -25.12 12.89 13.81
N LYS A 84 -25.35 12.85 15.12
CA LYS A 84 -25.88 13.99 15.88
C LYS A 84 -25.00 15.23 15.77
N LYS A 85 -23.67 15.07 15.90
CA LYS A 85 -22.73 16.20 15.81
C LYS A 85 -22.72 16.82 14.42
N LEU A 86 -22.62 16.01 13.37
CA LEU A 86 -22.64 16.50 11.98
C LEU A 86 -23.92 17.29 11.67
N ASN A 87 -25.08 16.79 12.12
CA ASN A 87 -26.35 17.49 11.93
C ASN A 87 -26.47 18.78 12.77
N SER A 88 -25.75 18.88 13.89
CA SER A 88 -25.76 20.06 14.76
C SER A 88 -24.79 21.15 14.29
N GLU A 89 -23.71 20.76 13.61
CA GLU A 89 -22.71 21.70 13.05
C GLU A 89 -23.20 22.41 11.79
N ASP A 90 -24.16 21.83 11.06
CA ASP A 90 -24.80 22.47 9.90
C ASP A 90 -25.80 23.58 10.30
N GLU A 91 -26.23 23.64 11.57
CA GLU A 91 -27.12 24.68 12.11
C GLU A 91 -26.37 25.83 12.84
N GLY A 92 -25.04 25.84 12.78
CA GLY A 92 -24.18 26.68 13.62
C GLY A 92 -23.52 27.88 12.95
N GLY A 93 -24.20 28.62 12.07
CA GLY A 93 -23.72 29.90 11.55
C GLY A 93 -24.61 31.09 11.95
N PRO A 94 -24.35 31.80 13.07
CA PRO A 94 -24.95 33.10 13.29
C PRO A 94 -23.95 34.18 12.84
N VAL A 95 -24.21 34.83 11.70
CA VAL A 95 -23.76 36.20 11.51
C VAL A 95 -24.99 37.08 11.65
N ALA A 96 -25.15 37.60 12.86
CA ALA A 96 -26.11 38.63 13.18
C ALA A 96 -25.89 39.84 12.26
N ALA A 97 -26.88 40.14 11.41
CA ALA A 97 -27.01 41.47 10.82
C ALA A 97 -27.50 42.42 11.92
N ASN A 98 -26.57 43.11 12.55
CA ASN A 98 -26.88 44.21 13.46
C ASN A 98 -27.29 45.45 12.66
N ALA A 99 -28.43 46.02 13.11
CA ALA A 99 -28.90 47.41 13.00
C ALA A 99 -29.15 48.02 11.61
#